data_AF-A0A419F7R9-F1
#
_entry.id   AF-A0A419F7R9-F1
#
_cell.length_a   1.000
_cell.length_b   1.000
_cell.length_c   1.000
_cell.angle_alpha   90.00
_cell.angle_beta   90.00
_cell.angle_gamma   90.00
#
_symmetry.space_group_name_H-M   'P 1'
#
loop_
_entity.id
_entity.type
_entity.pdbx_description
1 polymer ?
#
loop_
_entity_poly.entity_id
_entity_poly.type
_entity_poly.pdbx_seq_one_letter_code
_entity_poly.pdbx_strand_id
1 'polypeptide(L)'
;MELLDEIRRLEDEGEKVIANAKREAEEIIRLTREEARTLIEHVREECKTIESRMIAEAESEARRQAEEARKNNEKALESLRKSAQKDMERAVKLITDSIAGNP
;
A
#
# COMPACT_ATOMS: atom_id res chain seq x y z
N MET A 1 60.41 -17.78 45.09
CA MET A 1 60.39 -17.57 43.62
C MET A 1 59.11 -18.13 43.02
N GLU A 2 58.71 -19.36 43.33
CA GLU A 2 57.47 -19.99 42.81
C GLU A 2 56.20 -19.13 42.92
N LEU A 3 55.95 -18.47 44.06
CA LEU A 3 54.75 -17.64 44.23
C LEU A 3 54.67 -16.46 43.24
N LEU A 4 55.81 -15.84 42.90
CA LEU A 4 55.83 -14.73 41.95
C LEU A 4 55.61 -15.21 40.51
N ASP A 5 56.10 -16.39 40.17
CA ASP A 5 55.89 -17.00 38.85
C ASP A 5 54.43 -17.47 38.68
N GLU A 6 53.82 -17.96 39.75
CA GLU A 6 52.40 -18.32 39.78
C GLU A 6 51.49 -17.09 39.64
N ILE A 7 51.81 -15.99 40.32
CA ILE A 7 51.09 -14.71 40.17
C ILE A 7 51.18 -14.21 38.73
N ARG A 8 52.37 -14.21 38.12
CA ARG A 8 52.54 -13.78 36.72
C ARG A 8 51.75 -14.65 35.75
N ARG A 9 51.73 -15.97 35.97
CA ARG A 9 50.94 -16.88 35.15
C ARG A 9 49.44 -16.59 35.28
N LEU A 10 48.95 -16.33 36.48
CA LEU A 10 47.54 -15.96 36.70
C LEU A 10 47.20 -14.62 36.05
N GLU A 11 48.10 -13.64 36.07
CA GLU A 11 47.94 -12.37 35.36
C GLU A 11 47.84 -12.59 33.84
N ASP A 12 48.75 -13.38 33.25
CA ASP A 12 48.73 -13.72 31.81
C ASP A 12 47.45 -14.47 31.42
N GLU A 13 47.00 -15.41 32.24
CA GLU A 13 45.74 -16.14 32.03
C GLU A 13 44.53 -15.21 32.13
N GLY A 14 44.53 -14.30 33.11
CA GLY A 14 43.50 -13.26 33.27
C GLY A 14 43.42 -12.32 32.07
N GLU A 15 44.57 -11.85 31.57
CA GLU A 15 44.62 -11.01 30.37
C GLU A 15 44.07 -11.73 29.13
N LYS A 16 44.37 -13.02 28.95
CA LYS A 16 43.83 -13.82 27.85
C LYS A 16 42.31 -13.98 27.95
N VAL A 17 41.78 -14.22 29.15
CA VAL A 17 40.33 -14.31 29.39
C VAL A 17 39.66 -12.99 29.02
N ILE A 18 40.21 -11.86 29.47
CA ILE A 18 39.68 -10.53 29.15
C ILE A 18 39.72 -10.25 27.65
N ALA A 19 40.83 -10.59 26.97
CA ALA A 19 40.98 -10.38 25.54
C ALA A 19 39.99 -11.23 24.73
N ASN A 20 39.76 -12.48 25.12
CA ASN A 20 38.79 -13.34 24.46
C ASN A 20 37.35 -12.85 24.68
N ALA A 21 36.98 -12.49 25.92
CA ALA A 21 35.66 -11.96 26.23
C ALA A 21 35.35 -10.67 25.45
N LYS A 22 36.35 -9.79 25.27
CA LYS A 22 36.19 -8.59 24.43
C LYS A 22 35.94 -8.94 22.98
N ARG A 23 36.70 -9.89 22.42
CA ARG A 23 36.54 -10.33 21.02
C ARG A 23 35.16 -10.95 20.78
N GLU A 24 34.71 -11.81 21.69
CA GLU A 24 33.38 -12.43 21.63
C GLU A 24 32.28 -11.37 21.71
N ALA A 25 32.41 -10.39 22.61
CA ALA A 25 31.45 -9.28 22.70
C ALA A 25 31.40 -8.45 21.40
N GLU A 26 32.55 -8.14 20.80
CA GLU A 26 32.63 -7.43 19.51
C GLU A 26 31.98 -8.22 18.38
N GLU A 27 32.18 -9.54 18.35
CA GLU A 27 31.58 -10.42 17.36
C GLU A 27 30.06 -10.47 17.50
N ILE A 28 29.54 -10.62 18.73
CA ILE A 28 28.10 -10.57 19.01
C ILE A 28 27.52 -9.24 18.53
N ILE A 29 28.15 -8.11 18.89
CA ILE A 29 27.68 -6.78 18.47
C ILE A 29 27.67 -6.66 16.94
N ARG A 30 28.70 -7.17 16.26
CA ARG A 30 28.79 -7.16 14.80
C ARG A 30 27.64 -7.95 14.17
N LEU A 31 27.42 -9.18 14.63
CA LEU A 31 26.38 -10.07 14.12
C LEU A 31 24.99 -9.47 14.33
N THR A 32 24.70 -8.98 15.54
CA THR A 32 23.41 -8.32 15.84
C THR A 32 23.17 -7.10 14.94
N ARG A 33 24.21 -6.31 14.63
CA ARG A 33 24.08 -5.17 13.71
C ARG A 33 23.80 -5.62 12.27
N GLU A 34 24.35 -6.74 11.85
CA GLU A 34 24.13 -7.31 10.52
C GLU A 34 22.72 -7.91 10.38
N GLU A 35 22.26 -8.65 11.39
CA GLU A 35 20.89 -9.15 11.48
C GLU A 35 19.88 -8.00 11.48
N ALA A 36 20.13 -6.94 12.27
CA ALA A 36 19.28 -5.76 12.29
C ALA A 36 19.19 -5.07 10.92
N ARG A 37 20.31 -4.96 10.19
CA ARG A 37 20.31 -4.40 8.82
C ARG A 37 19.47 -5.26 7.87
N THR A 38 19.67 -6.57 7.91
CA THR A 38 18.94 -7.53 7.08
C THR A 38 17.44 -7.45 7.36
N LEU A 39 17.04 -7.36 8.64
CA LEU A 39 15.65 -7.21 9.03
C LEU A 39 15.04 -5.90 8.52
N ILE A 40 15.78 -4.78 8.63
CA ILE A 40 15.34 -3.48 8.12
C ILE A 40 15.13 -3.52 6.60
N GLU A 41 16.04 -4.17 5.87
CA GLU A 41 15.94 -4.32 4.42
C GLU A 41 14.72 -5.16 4.03
N HIS A 42 14.52 -6.29 4.70
CA HIS A 42 13.34 -7.15 4.50
C HIS A 42 12.03 -6.38 4.72
N VAL A 43 11.92 -5.66 5.85
CA VAL A 43 10.72 -4.86 6.15
C VAL A 43 10.50 -3.77 5.09
N ARG A 44 11.57 -3.14 4.58
CA ARG A 44 11.46 -2.15 3.50
C ARG A 44 10.91 -2.76 2.22
N GLU A 45 11.34 -3.96 1.86
CA GLU A 45 10.84 -4.67 0.67
C GLU A 45 9.38 -5.10 0.83
N GLU A 46 9.00 -5.59 2.00
CA GLU A 46 7.61 -5.88 2.34
C GLU A 46 6.73 -4.64 2.25
N CYS A 47 7.18 -3.51 2.83
CA CYS A 47 6.45 -2.24 2.74
C CYS A 47 6.23 -1.80 1.28
N LYS A 48 7.26 -1.88 0.42
CA LYS A 48 7.12 -1.56 -1.01
C LYS A 48 6.12 -2.46 -1.73
N THR A 49 6.10 -3.75 -1.37
CA THR A 49 5.17 -4.72 -1.94
C THR A 49 3.73 -4.40 -1.52
N ILE A 50 3.53 -4.10 -0.23
CA ILE A 50 2.22 -3.69 0.31
C ILE A 50 1.75 -2.39 -0.34
N GLU A 51 2.62 -1.38 -0.44
CA GLU A 51 2.31 -0.09 -1.06
C GLU A 51 1.88 -0.28 -2.52
N SER A 52 2.65 -1.05 -3.29
CA SER A 52 2.33 -1.35 -4.70
C SER A 52 0.98 -2.04 -4.84
N ARG A 53 0.67 -2.99 -3.95
CA ARG A 53 -0.63 -3.66 -3.93
C ARG A 53 -1.77 -2.70 -3.59
N MET A 54 -1.60 -1.84 -2.59
CA MET A 54 -2.61 -0.84 -2.20
C MET A 54 -2.92 0.13 -3.35
N ILE A 55 -1.90 0.58 -4.07
CA ILE A 55 -2.07 1.45 -5.24
C ILE A 55 -2.86 0.71 -6.33
N ALA A 56 -2.48 -0.53 -6.66
CA ALA A 56 -3.17 -1.31 -7.68
C ALA A 56 -4.65 -1.58 -7.33
N GLU A 57 -4.93 -1.89 -6.06
CA GLU A 57 -6.30 -2.08 -5.56
C GLU A 57 -7.12 -0.79 -5.65
N ALA A 58 -6.53 0.34 -5.25
CA ALA A 58 -7.17 1.65 -5.34
C ALA A 58 -7.47 2.06 -6.80
N GLU A 59 -6.54 1.83 -7.71
CA GLU A 59 -6.74 2.09 -9.15
C GLU A 59 -7.85 1.20 -9.74
N SER A 60 -7.86 -0.09 -9.38
CA SER A 60 -8.88 -1.03 -9.83
C SER A 60 -10.26 -0.60 -9.36
N GLU A 61 -10.38 -0.24 -8.08
CA GLU A 61 -11.65 0.21 -7.50
C GLU A 61 -12.11 1.54 -8.12
N ALA A 62 -11.21 2.50 -8.32
CA ALA A 62 -11.53 3.76 -8.99
C ALA A 62 -12.02 3.53 -10.43
N ARG A 63 -11.40 2.61 -11.18
CA ARG A 63 -11.84 2.22 -12.53
C ARG A 63 -13.23 1.59 -12.51
N ARG A 64 -13.50 0.70 -11.55
CA ARG A 64 -14.82 0.06 -11.37
C ARG A 64 -15.90 1.10 -11.10
N GLN A 65 -15.65 2.02 -10.17
CA GLN A 65 -16.59 3.09 -9.84
C GLN A 65 -16.85 4.04 -11.02
N ALA A 66 -15.80 4.41 -11.76
CA ALA A 66 -15.94 5.23 -12.95
C ALA A 66 -16.80 4.54 -14.02
N GLU A 67 -16.65 3.23 -14.20
CA GLU A 67 -17.44 2.46 -15.14
C GLU A 67 -18.91 2.34 -14.72
N GLU A 68 -19.16 2.10 -13.43
CA GLU A 68 -20.53 2.08 -12.89
C GLU A 68 -21.21 3.44 -13.04
N ALA A 69 -20.49 4.53 -12.76
CA ALA A 69 -20.99 5.88 -12.95
C ALA A 69 -21.32 6.17 -14.42
N ARG A 70 -20.45 5.76 -15.36
CA ARG A 70 -20.70 5.89 -16.81
C ARG A 70 -21.96 5.13 -17.24
N LYS A 71 -22.08 3.86 -16.85
CA LYS A 71 -23.25 3.04 -17.17
C LYS A 71 -24.55 3.62 -16.60
N ASN A 72 -24.50 4.16 -15.39
CA ASN A 72 -25.66 4.81 -14.78
C ASN A 72 -26.04 6.11 -15.51
N ASN A 73 -25.05 6.91 -15.90
CA ASN A 73 -25.27 8.12 -16.70
C ASN A 73 -25.86 7.80 -18.08
N GLU A 74 -25.38 6.77 -18.76
CA GLU A 74 -25.94 6.32 -20.04
C GLU A 74 -27.42 5.92 -19.92
N LYS A 75 -27.76 5.14 -18.90
CA LYS A 75 -29.16 4.78 -18.61
C LYS A 75 -30.04 5.99 -18.31
N ALA A 76 -29.52 6.95 -17.54
CA ALA A 76 -30.22 8.18 -17.23
C ALA A 76 -30.45 9.03 -18.50
N LEU A 77 -29.42 9.16 -19.35
CA LEU A 77 -29.52 9.86 -20.64
C LEU A 77 -30.52 9.20 -21.57
N GLU A 78 -30.52 7.86 -21.67
CA GLU A 78 -31.49 7.14 -22.49
C GLU A 78 -32.93 7.36 -21.99
N SER A 79 -33.14 7.30 -20.67
CA SER A 79 -34.44 7.56 -20.06
C SER A 79 -34.92 8.99 -20.30
N LEU A 80 -34.02 9.97 -20.15
CA LEU A 80 -34.31 11.38 -20.42
C LEU A 80 -34.68 11.60 -21.89
N ARG A 81 -33.94 11.00 -22.83
CA ARG A 81 -34.24 11.06 -24.27
C ARG A 81 -35.64 10.49 -24.58
N LYS A 82 -35.98 9.33 -24.00
CA LYS A 82 -37.31 8.72 -24.18
C LYS A 82 -38.43 9.61 -23.65
N SER A 83 -38.25 10.23 -22.48
CA SER A 83 -39.24 11.16 -21.92
C SER A 83 -39.37 12.41 -22.78
N ALA A 84 -38.25 13.03 -23.17
CA ALA A 84 -38.23 14.22 -24.02
C ALA A 84 -38.91 13.97 -25.38
N GLN A 85 -38.70 12.80 -25.98
CA GLN A 85 -39.38 12.43 -27.22
C GLN A 85 -40.91 12.35 -27.03
N LYS A 86 -41.39 11.70 -25.97
CA LYS A 86 -42.83 11.61 -25.67
C LYS A 86 -43.46 12.98 -25.43
N ASP A 87 -42.75 13.85 -24.71
CA ASP A 87 -43.24 15.20 -24.45
C ASP A 87 -43.27 16.04 -25.73
N MET A 88 -42.29 15.86 -26.62
CA MET A 88 -42.29 16.49 -27.94
C MET A 88 -43.46 15.99 -28.81
N GLU A 89 -43.71 14.69 -28.85
CA GLU A 89 -44.86 14.12 -29.57
C GLU A 89 -46.20 14.68 -29.04
N ARG A 90 -46.34 14.80 -27.72
CA ARG A 90 -47.53 15.43 -27.10
C ARG A 90 -47.65 16.91 -27.44
N ALA A 91 -46.55 17.66 -27.39
CA ALA A 91 -46.54 19.08 -27.71
C ALA A 91 -46.92 19.32 -29.18
N VAL A 92 -46.36 18.53 -30.11
CA VAL A 92 -46.73 18.57 -31.53
C VAL A 92 -48.22 18.29 -31.69
N LYS A 93 -48.74 17.24 -31.05
CA LYS A 93 -50.15 16.89 -31.12
C LYS A 93 -51.06 18.04 -30.65
N LEU A 94 -50.77 18.64 -29.50
CA LEU A 94 -51.52 19.78 -28.97
C LEU A 94 -51.53 20.98 -29.93
N ILE A 95 -50.38 21.27 -30.57
CA ILE A 95 -50.29 22.35 -31.56
C ILE A 95 -51.17 22.03 -32.77
N THR A 96 -51.11 20.80 -33.30
CA THR A 96 -51.96 20.40 -34.43
C THR A 96 -53.45 20.41 -34.10
N ASP A 97 -53.85 19.93 -32.92
CA ASP A 97 -55.25 19.92 -32.49
C ASP A 97 -55.78 21.36 -32.35
N SER A 98 -54.98 22.25 -31.75
CA SER A 98 -55.30 23.68 -31.62
C SER A 98 -55.43 24.39 -32.97
N ILE A 99 -54.60 24.06 -33.97
CA ILE A 99 -54.68 24.63 -35.32
C ILE A 99 -55.87 24.06 -36.11
N ALA A 100 -56.18 22.77 -35.93
CA ALA A 100 -57.27 22.08 -36.62
C ALA A 100 -58.67 22.45 -36.10
N GLY A 101 -58.77 23.23 -35.01
CA GLY A 101 -60.04 23.64 -34.42
C GLY A 101 -60.77 22.52 -33.67
N ASN A 102 -60.08 21.42 -33.35
CA ASN A 102 -60.57 20.39 -32.44
C ASN A 102 -60.08 20.73 -31.03
N PRO A 103 -60.97 21.08 -30.08
CA PRO A 103 -60.58 21.36 -28.69
C PRO A 103 -60.03 20.13 -27.97
#